data_AF-A0A7Y0IF27-F1
#
_entry.id   AF-A0A7Y0IF27-F1
#
_cell.length_a   1.000
_cell.length_b   1.000
_cell.length_c   1.000
_cell.angle_alpha   90.00
_cell.angle_beta   90.00
_cell.angle_gamma   90.00
#
_symmetry.space_group_name_H-M   'P 1'
#
loop_
_entity.id
_entity.type
_entity.pdbx_description
1 polymer ?
#
loop_
_entity_poly.entity_id
_entity_poly.type
_entity_poly.pdbx_seq_one_letter_code
_entity_poly.pdbx_strand_id
1 'polypeptide(L)' 'MVTSAKGTIEYYNENEGFGKIMSDIGEEVLFYQNGLINGFNLRRGIKVSFELHQTLSIAINVLILEPKD' A
#
# COMPACT_ATOMS: atom_id res chain seq x y z
N MET A 1 10.11 2.07 14.72
CA MET A 1 8.95 1.34 15.25
C MET A 1 8.03 1.00 14.09
N VAL A 2 7.38 -0.16 14.12
CA VAL A 2 6.39 -0.58 13.11
C VAL A 2 5.00 -0.63 13.75
N THR A 3 3.98 -0.20 13.03
CA THR A 3 2.59 -0.22 13.50
C THR A 3 1.67 -0.70 12.39
N SER A 4 0.73 -1.58 12.70
CA SER A 4 -0.25 -2.03 11.71
C SER A 4 -1.25 -0.91 11.39
N ALA A 5 -1.54 -0.73 10.11
CA ALA A 5 -2.48 0.25 9.60
C ALA A 5 -3.26 -0.30 8.40
N LYS A 6 -4.31 0.42 8.02
CA LYS A 6 -5.14 0.15 6.85
C LYS A 6 -5.32 1.41 6.03
N GLY A 7 -5.64 1.24 4.77
CA GLY A 7 -5.87 2.36 3.87
C GLY A 7 -6.34 1.93 2.49
N THR A 8 -6.29 2.88 1.57
CA THR A 8 -6.71 2.72 0.18
C THR A 8 -5.56 3.15 -0.73
N ILE A 9 -5.25 2.36 -1.75
CA ILE A 9 -4.30 2.79 -2.79
C ILE A 9 -4.89 4.01 -3.50
N GLU A 10 -4.17 5.11 -3.47
CA GLU A 10 -4.57 6.36 -4.12
C GLU A 10 -3.87 6.51 -5.48
N TYR A 11 -2.65 5.95 -5.58
CA TYR A 11 -1.83 5.98 -6.78
C TYR A 11 -0.91 4.75 -6.82
N TYR A 12 -0.66 4.23 -8.02
CA TYR A 12 0.36 3.22 -8.26
C TYR A 12 0.91 3.38 -9.68
N ASN A 13 2.23 3.34 -9.83
CA ASN A 13 2.93 3.30 -11.10
C ASN A 13 3.62 1.95 -11.26
N GLU A 14 3.10 1.12 -12.16
CA GLU A 14 3.62 -0.22 -12.44
C GLU A 14 5.04 -0.20 -13.02
N ASN A 15 5.40 0.83 -13.79
CA ASN A 15 6.72 0.94 -14.41
C ASN A 15 7.81 1.26 -13.39
N GLU A 16 7.45 1.99 -12.33
CA GLU A 16 8.37 2.39 -11.25
C GLU A 16 8.29 1.47 -10.02
N GLY A 17 7.26 0.64 -9.91
CA GLY A 17 7.02 -0.21 -8.74
C GLY A 17 6.72 0.58 -7.47
N PHE A 18 6.20 1.81 -7.62
CA PHE A 18 5.99 2.76 -6.54
C PHE A 18 4.52 3.17 -6.45
N GLY A 19 4.02 3.37 -5.22
CA GLY A 19 2.66 3.85 -5.02
C GLY A 19 2.45 4.59 -3.71
N LYS A 20 1.21 5.05 -3.53
CA LYS A 20 0.74 5.81 -2.38
C LYS A 20 -0.53 5.20 -1.82
N ILE A 21 -0.59 5.11 -0.50
CA ILE A 21 -1.76 4.69 0.26
C ILE A 21 -2.28 5.91 1.03
N MET A 22 -3.56 6.21 0.87
CA MET A 22 -4.28 7.07 1.82
C MET A 22 -4.69 6.20 3.00
N SER A 23 -4.05 6.39 4.16
CA SER A 23 -4.39 5.65 5.37
C SER A 23 -5.78 6.04 5.89
N ASP A 24 -6.43 5.14 6.61
CA ASP A 24 -7.77 5.39 7.16
C ASP A 24 -7.78 6.50 8.25
N ILE A 25 -6.59 6.94 8.72
CA ILE A 25 -6.42 8.08 9.62
C ILE A 25 -6.10 9.40 8.88
N GLY A 26 -6.06 9.39 7.54
CA GLY A 26 -5.89 10.59 6.72
C GLY A 26 -4.44 10.95 6.36
N GLU A 27 -3.47 10.08 6.63
CA GLU A 27 -2.07 10.26 6.24
C GLU A 27 -1.76 9.57 4.90
N GLU A 28 -1.04 10.24 4.01
CA GLU A 28 -0.48 9.65 2.79
C GLU A 28 0.83 8.92 3.11
N VAL A 29 0.93 7.65 2.74
CA VAL A 29 2.09 6.80 3.00
C VAL A 29 2.61 6.19 1.70
N LEU A 30 3.93 6.25 1.51
CA LEU A 30 4.60 5.68 0.35
C LEU A 30 4.79 4.17 0.51
N PHE A 31 4.67 3.42 -0.58
CA PHE A 31 5.06 2.02 -0.62
C PHE A 31 5.80 1.68 -1.91
N TYR A 32 6.65 0.66 -1.82
CA TYR A 32 7.36 0.09 -2.96
C TYR A 32 6.97 -1.38 -3.08
N GLN A 33 6.62 -1.80 -4.29
CA GLN A 33 6.34 -3.19 -4.56
C GLN A 33 7.65 -3.93 -4.81
N ASN A 34 8.04 -4.77 -3.85
CA ASN A 34 9.16 -5.70 -4.01
C ASN A 34 8.62 -7.10 -4.36
N GLY A 35 8.46 -7.37 -5.67
CA GLY A 35 8.03 -8.67 -6.19
C GLY A 35 6.59 -8.73 -6.70
N LEU A 36 6.18 -9.86 -7.26
CA LEU A 36 4.83 -10.04 -7.82
C LEU A 36 3.80 -10.21 -6.70
N ILE A 37 2.78 -9.35 -6.67
CA ILE A 37 1.60 -9.58 -5.83
C ILE A 37 0.67 -10.51 -6.61
N ASN A 38 0.84 -11.83 -6.46
CA ASN A 38 -0.01 -12.94 -6.94
C ASN A 38 -1.13 -12.58 -7.95
N GLY A 39 -0.78 -12.13 -9.16
CA GLY A 39 -1.74 -11.87 -10.23
C GLY A 39 -2.71 -10.70 -10.02
N PHE A 40 -2.56 -9.91 -8.95
CA PHE A 40 -3.41 -8.75 -8.70
C PHE A 40 -2.80 -7.48 -9.27
N ASN A 41 -3.59 -6.79 -10.09
CA ASN A 41 -3.20 -5.53 -10.68
C ASN A 41 -3.47 -4.40 -9.68
N LEU A 42 -2.40 -3.82 -9.11
CA LEU A 42 -2.50 -2.71 -8.17
C LEU A 42 -3.06 -1.49 -8.89
N ARG A 43 -4.17 -0.98 -8.38
CA ARG A 43 -4.86 0.18 -8.93
C ARG A 43 -5.48 1.02 -7.82
N ARG A 44 -5.79 2.27 -8.14
CA ARG A 44 -6.49 3.18 -7.24
C ARG A 44 -7.80 2.56 -6.74
N GLY A 45 -8.11 2.76 -5.47
CA GLY A 45 -9.33 2.29 -4.82
C GLY A 45 -9.24 0.91 -4.17
N ILE A 46 -8.11 0.20 -4.28
CA ILE A 46 -7.92 -1.08 -3.59
C ILE A 46 -7.68 -0.85 -2.09
N LYS A 47 -8.41 -1.59 -1.24
CA LYS A 47 -8.20 -1.61 0.21
C LYS A 47 -7.04 -2.52 0.57
N VAL A 48 -6.15 -2.02 1.44
CA VAL A 48 -4.94 -2.71 1.87
C VAL A 48 -4.75 -2.62 3.38
N SER A 49 -4.07 -3.62 3.94
CA SER A 49 -3.40 -3.53 5.23
C SER A 49 -1.90 -3.43 5.02
N PHE A 50 -1.20 -2.73 5.90
CA PHE A 50 0.25 -2.58 5.84
C PHE A 50 0.84 -2.36 7.23
N GLU A 51 2.16 -2.43 7.32
CA GLU A 51 2.92 -2.00 8.48
C GLU A 51 3.59 -0.67 8.18
N LEU A 52 3.30 0.37 8.96
CA LEU A 52 3.93 1.67 8.85
C LEU A 52 5.28 1.65 9.56
N HIS A 53 6.37 1.78 8.80
CA HIS A 53 7.69 1.97 9.34
C HIS A 53 7.92 3.46 9.64
N GLN A 54 7.56 3.89 10.85
CA GLN A 54 7.46 5.31 11.24
C GLN A 54 8.73 6.14 10.93
N THR A 55 9.92 5.60 11.21
CA THR A 55 11.20 6.31 10.96
C THR A 55 11.46 6.58 9.48
N LEU A 56 11.00 5.69 8.61
CA LEU A 56 11.19 5.80 7.17
C LEU A 56 9.97 6.42 6.49
N SER A 57 8.84 6.51 7.20
CA SER A 57 7.54 6.97 6.68
C SER A 57 7.10 6.19 5.43
N ILE A 58 7.39 4.88 5.41
CA ILE A 58 6.98 3.96 4.34
C ILE A 58 6.08 2.85 4.89
N ALA A 59 5.18 2.39 4.05
CA ALA A 59 4.41 1.18 4.25
C ALA A 59 5.21 -0.03 3.73
N ILE A 60 5.32 -1.06 4.56
CA ILE A 60 5.88 -2.37 4.23
C ILE A 60 4.83 -3.44 4.44
N ASN A 61 5.07 -4.64 3.93
CA ASN A 61 4.14 -5.78 4.06
C ASN A 61 2.72 -5.40 3.62
N VAL A 62 2.60 -4.72 2.47
CA VAL A 62 1.32 -4.28 1.92
C VAL A 62 0.57 -5.50 1.40
N LEU A 63 -0.61 -5.75 1.98
CA LEU A 63 -1.49 -6.87 1.65
C LEU A 63 -2.85 -6.33 1.20
N ILE A 64 -3.39 -6.89 0.12
CA ILE A 64 -4.74 -6.57 -0.37
C ILE A 64 -5.76 -7.21 0.58
N LEU A 65 -6.73 -6.42 1.05
CA LEU A 65 -7.79 -6.90 1.96
C LEU A 65 -9.00 -7.45 1.19
N GLU A 66 -9.34 -6.82 0.07
CA GLU A 66 -10.46 -7.22 -0.78
C GLU A 66 -10.02 -7.12 -2.25
N PRO A 67 -9.84 -8.23 -2.96
CA PRO A 67 -9.74 -8.18 -4.40
C PRO A 67 -11.13 -7.76 -4.92
N LYS A 68 -11.22 -6.56 -5.51
CA LYS A 68 -12.41 -6.19 -6.25
C LYS A 68 -12.37 -7.02 -7.55
N ASP A 69 -13.25 -8.02 -7.63
CA ASP A 69 -13.47 -8.89 -8.79
C ASP A 69 -13.40 -8.12 -10.13
#